data_AF-Q8IET5-F1
#
_entry.id   AF-Q8IET5-F1
#
_cell.length_a   1.000
_cell.length_b   1.000
_cell.length_c   1.000
_cell.angle_alpha   90.00
_cell.angle_beta   90.00
_cell.angle_gamma   90.00
#
_symmetry.space_group_name_H-M   'P 1'
#
loop_
_entity.id
_entity.type
_entity.pdbx_description
1 polymer ?
#
loop_
_entity_poly.entity_id
_entity_poly.type
_entity_poly.pdbx_seq_one_letter_code
_entity_poly.pdbx_strand_id
1 'polypeptide(L)'
;MISFIKKVAKGISKGCSWCKSVSFRKYFSEDYFWTQANIGPLCIGIITAPYWISSLKNLYWSHRYEKLNKEEILSDRFTWLYERMLEDEVHKTLLDNLSSYNFKNNGPENMLGPSII
;
A
#
# COMPACT_ATOMS: atom_id res chain seq x y z
N MET A 1 -5.04 -7.97 13.58
CA MET A 1 -5.99 -7.63 12.49
C MET A 1 -6.70 -8.83 11.86
N ILE A 2 -5.99 -9.90 11.46
CA ILE A 2 -6.60 -11.07 10.77
C ILE A 2 -7.70 -11.76 11.61
N SER A 3 -7.57 -11.80 12.94
CA SER A 3 -8.60 -12.39 13.83
C SER A 3 -9.90 -11.56 13.87
N PHE A 4 -9.80 -10.24 13.75
CA PHE A 4 -10.96 -9.33 13.75
C PHE A 4 -11.76 -9.47 12.46
N ILE A 5 -11.08 -9.50 11.31
CA ILE A 5 -11.70 -9.72 10.00
C ILE A 5 -12.41 -11.08 9.95
N LYS A 6 -11.79 -12.14 10.51
CA LYS A 6 -12.44 -13.47 10.60
C LYS A 6 -13.68 -13.46 11.51
N LYS A 7 -13.68 -12.70 12.60
CA LYS A 7 -14.86 -12.53 13.47
C LYS A 7 -15.98 -11.77 12.76
N VAL A 8 -15.66 -10.68 12.07
CA VAL A 8 -16.61 -9.90 11.27
C VAL A 8 -17.19 -10.75 10.15
N ALA A 9 -16.37 -11.48 9.41
CA ALA A 9 -16.81 -12.39 8.35
C ALA A 9 -17.72 -13.52 8.88
N LYS A 10 -17.38 -14.12 10.04
CA LYS A 10 -18.26 -15.11 10.69
C LYS A 10 -19.59 -14.48 11.15
N GLY A 11 -19.57 -13.26 11.69
CA GLY A 11 -20.78 -12.52 12.07
C GLY A 11 -21.70 -12.23 10.89
N ILE A 12 -21.14 -11.74 9.78
CA ILE A 12 -21.87 -11.50 8.54
C ILE A 12 -22.42 -12.81 7.96
N SER A 13 -21.65 -13.90 7.99
CA SER A 13 -22.13 -15.21 7.50
C SER A 13 -23.32 -15.75 8.31
N LYS A 14 -23.32 -15.53 9.64
CA LYS A 14 -24.44 -15.91 10.51
C LYS A 14 -25.66 -15.04 10.27
N GLY A 15 -25.48 -13.72 10.13
CA GLY A 15 -26.57 -12.80 9.76
C GLY A 15 -27.15 -13.10 8.37
N CYS A 16 -26.30 -13.45 7.40
CA CYS A 16 -26.72 -13.79 6.04
C CYS A 16 -27.50 -15.12 6.00
N SER A 17 -27.20 -16.07 6.89
CA SER A 17 -27.99 -17.30 7.01
C SER A 17 -29.43 -17.03 7.49
N TRP A 18 -29.63 -15.99 8.31
CA TRP A 18 -30.96 -15.60 8.79
C TRP A 18 -31.75 -14.86 7.70
N CYS A 19 -31.09 -14.08 6.84
CA CYS A 19 -31.73 -13.46 5.68
C CYS A 19 -32.17 -14.48 4.59
N LYS A 20 -31.64 -15.71 4.58
CA LYS A 20 -32.04 -16.71 3.59
C LYS A 20 -33.47 -17.24 3.79
N SER A 21 -34.07 -17.10 4.96
CA SER A 21 -35.46 -17.56 5.19
C SER A 21 -36.51 -16.53 4.78
N VAL A 22 -36.12 -15.28 4.50
CA VAL A 22 -37.03 -14.26 3.96
C VAL A 22 -36.98 -14.37 2.43
N SER A 23 -38.02 -14.97 1.86
CA SER A 23 -38.20 -15.05 0.41
C SER A 23 -38.23 -13.63 -0.18
N PHE A 24 -37.09 -13.16 -0.70
CA PHE A 24 -36.94 -11.86 -1.37
C PHE A 24 -38.04 -11.63 -2.40
N ARG A 25 -38.40 -12.69 -3.14
CA ARG A 25 -39.49 -12.67 -4.14
C ARG A 25 -40.87 -12.38 -3.54
N LYS A 26 -41.14 -12.82 -2.31
CA LYS A 26 -42.39 -12.52 -1.58
C LYS A 26 -42.40 -11.08 -1.10
N TYR A 27 -41.26 -10.57 -0.62
CA TYR A 27 -41.15 -9.17 -0.18
C TYR A 27 -41.38 -8.18 -1.32
N PHE A 28 -40.88 -8.48 -2.53
CA PHE A 28 -41.08 -7.66 -3.73
C PHE A 28 -42.28 -8.07 -4.60
N SER A 29 -43.19 -8.91 -4.09
CA SER A 29 -44.46 -9.16 -4.78
C SER A 29 -45.33 -7.92 -4.64
N GLU A 30 -45.95 -7.45 -5.73
CA GLU A 30 -46.69 -6.17 -5.78
C GLU A 30 -47.72 -6.04 -4.65
N ASP A 31 -48.53 -7.09 -4.44
CA ASP A 31 -49.53 -7.15 -3.38
C ASP A 31 -48.90 -6.97 -2.00
N TYR A 32 -47.82 -7.69 -1.71
CA TYR A 32 -47.19 -7.67 -0.39
C TYR A 32 -46.40 -6.37 -0.16
N PHE A 33 -45.70 -5.89 -1.19
CA PHE A 33 -44.85 -4.71 -1.12
C PHE A 33 -45.67 -3.46 -0.78
N TRP A 34 -46.82 -3.26 -1.45
CA TRP A 34 -47.62 -2.05 -1.25
C TRP A 34 -48.62 -2.14 -0.07
N THR A 35 -49.07 -3.34 0.32
CA THR A 35 -50.12 -3.47 1.35
C THR A 35 -49.61 -3.84 2.74
N GLN A 36 -48.56 -4.66 2.86
CA GLN A 36 -48.13 -5.26 4.13
C GLN A 36 -46.65 -5.05 4.46
N ALA A 37 -45.81 -4.78 3.46
CA ALA A 37 -44.39 -4.59 3.69
C ALA A 37 -44.09 -3.20 4.27
N ASN A 38 -43.24 -3.16 5.30
CA ASN A 38 -42.65 -1.91 5.73
C ASN A 38 -41.54 -1.50 4.74
N ILE A 39 -41.87 -0.61 3.81
CA ILE A 39 -40.97 -0.10 2.76
C ILE A 39 -39.98 0.94 3.33
N GLY A 40 -40.23 1.49 4.52
CA GLY A 40 -39.43 2.55 5.14
C GLY A 40 -37.92 2.26 5.18
N PRO A 41 -37.48 1.12 5.74
CA PRO A 41 -36.07 0.73 5.75
C PRO A 41 -35.44 0.57 4.36
N LEU A 42 -36.21 0.13 3.37
CA LEU A 42 -35.74 0.01 1.99
C LEU A 42 -35.52 1.39 1.36
N CYS A 43 -36.45 2.32 1.54
CA CYS A 43 -36.29 3.70 1.09
C CYS A 43 -35.09 4.38 1.77
N ILE A 44 -34.92 4.19 3.09
CA ILE A 44 -33.75 4.70 3.82
C ILE A 44 -32.46 4.08 3.25
N GLY A 45 -32.47 2.78 2.96
CA GLY A 45 -31.36 2.08 2.33
C GLY A 45 -30.99 2.66 0.96
N ILE A 46 -31.99 2.99 0.13
CA ILE A 46 -31.78 3.61 -1.20
C ILE A 46 -31.24 5.04 -1.05
N ILE A 47 -31.83 5.85 -0.17
CA ILE A 47 -31.38 7.23 0.08
C ILE A 47 -29.95 7.25 0.66
N THR A 48 -29.63 6.27 1.51
CA THR A 48 -28.29 6.13 2.11
C THR A 48 -27.32 5.33 1.25
N ALA A 49 -27.75 4.78 0.11
CA ALA A 49 -26.90 4.03 -0.82
C ALA A 49 -25.58 4.75 -1.18
N PRO A 50 -25.56 6.07 -1.51
CA PRO A 50 -24.31 6.78 -1.75
C PRO A 50 -23.34 6.73 -0.56
N TYR A 51 -23.83 6.75 0.68
CA TYR A 51 -22.99 6.64 1.88
C TYR A 51 -22.39 5.25 2.03
N TRP A 52 -23.16 4.19 1.78
CA TRP A 52 -22.65 2.82 1.82
C TRP A 52 -21.58 2.59 0.75
N ILE A 53 -21.83 3.05 -0.48
CA ILE A 53 -20.87 2.94 -1.58
C ILE A 53 -19.60 3.74 -1.27
N SER A 54 -19.73 4.96 -0.74
CA SER A 54 -18.61 5.79 -0.33
C SER A 54 -17.80 5.14 0.80
N SER A 55 -18.48 4.58 1.81
CA SER A 55 -17.82 3.86 2.91
C SER A 55 -17.04 2.64 2.42
N LEU A 56 -17.62 1.83 1.54
CA LEU A 56 -16.92 0.68 0.93
C LEU A 56 -15.71 1.12 0.10
N LYS A 57 -15.85 2.20 -0.69
CA LYS A 57 -14.72 2.78 -1.43
C LYS A 57 -13.63 3.27 -0.49
N ASN A 58 -13.98 3.97 0.59
CA ASN A 58 -13.01 4.47 1.57
C ASN A 58 -12.26 3.34 2.28
N LEU A 59 -12.94 2.23 2.60
CA LEU A 59 -12.30 1.04 3.16
C LEU A 59 -11.35 0.37 2.17
N TYR A 60 -11.74 0.30 0.89
CA TYR A 60 -10.86 -0.23 -0.15
C TYR A 60 -9.62 0.66 -0.33
N TRP A 61 -9.82 1.97 -0.44
CA TRP A 61 -8.76 2.93 -0.64
C TRP A 61 -7.82 3.01 0.57
N SER A 62 -8.33 2.99 1.80
CA SER A 62 -7.47 3.03 2.99
C SER A 62 -6.51 1.84 3.04
N HIS A 63 -7.00 0.64 2.73
CA HIS A 63 -6.13 -0.54 2.64
C HIS A 63 -5.15 -0.45 1.47
N ARG A 64 -5.58 0.08 0.33
CA ARG A 64 -4.72 0.26 -0.85
C ARG A 64 -3.61 1.29 -0.60
N TYR A 65 -3.92 2.42 0.05
CA TYR A 65 -2.95 3.45 0.40
C TYR A 65 -1.93 2.96 1.42
N GLU A 66 -2.34 2.15 2.41
CA GLU A 66 -1.39 1.54 3.34
C GLU A 66 -0.38 0.64 2.62
N LYS A 67 -0.85 -0.14 1.64
CA LYS A 67 0.01 -0.98 0.81
C LYS A 67 0.93 -0.13 -0.08
N LEU A 68 0.39 0.88 -0.75
CA LEU A 68 1.14 1.77 -1.64
C LEU A 68 2.26 2.52 -0.88
N ASN A 69 1.97 3.04 0.31
CA ASN A 69 2.97 3.71 1.15
C ASN A 69 4.12 2.79 1.55
N LYS A 70 3.83 1.51 1.83
CA LYS A 70 4.89 0.51 2.11
C LYS A 70 5.72 0.20 0.87
N GLU A 71 5.06 0.09 -0.29
CA GLU A 71 5.74 -0.14 -1.59
C GLU A 71 6.63 1.05 -1.97
N GLU A 72 6.17 2.28 -1.74
CA GLU A 72 6.93 3.51 -2.00
C GLU A 72 8.19 3.59 -1.13
N ILE A 73 8.06 3.42 0.19
CA ILE A 73 9.22 3.40 1.11
C ILE A 73 10.20 2.29 0.73
N LEU A 74 9.69 1.13 0.32
CA LEU A 74 10.55 0.02 -0.09
C LEU A 74 11.27 0.34 -1.41
N SER A 75 10.57 0.95 -2.39
CA SER A 75 11.17 1.34 -3.66
C SER A 75 12.26 2.39 -3.49
N ASP A 76 12.05 3.39 -2.63
CA ASP A 76 13.04 4.43 -2.33
C ASP A 76 14.32 3.83 -1.72
N ARG A 77 14.17 2.89 -0.79
CA ARG A 77 15.30 2.15 -0.20
C ARG A 77 16.05 1.31 -1.22
N PHE A 78 15.35 0.69 -2.17
CA PHE A 78 16.00 -0.07 -3.24
C PHE A 78 16.74 0.84 -4.23
N THR A 79 16.19 2.01 -4.54
CA THR A 79 16.89 3.02 -5.36
C THR A 79 18.16 3.49 -4.67
N TRP A 80 18.07 3.85 -3.38
CA TRP A 80 19.24 4.22 -2.59
C TRP A 80 20.30 3.09 -2.55
N LEU A 81 19.86 1.85 -2.34
CA LEU A 81 20.76 0.69 -2.31
C LEU A 81 21.44 0.48 -3.67
N TYR A 82 20.70 0.66 -4.76
CA TYR A 82 21.24 0.55 -6.12
C TYR A 82 22.33 1.59 -6.39
N GLU A 83 22.09 2.85 -6.01
CA GLU A 83 23.09 3.92 -6.11
C GLU A 83 24.34 3.60 -5.29
N ARG A 84 24.18 3.09 -4.06
CA ARG A 84 25.31 2.67 -3.21
C ARG A 84 26.11 1.51 -3.81
N MET A 85 25.43 0.53 -4.40
CA MET A 85 26.09 -0.60 -5.08
C MET A 85 26.92 -0.14 -6.28
N LEU A 86 26.40 0.83 -7.05
CA LEU A 86 27.15 1.45 -8.14
C LEU A 86 28.36 2.24 -7.64
N GLU A 87 28.20 3.02 -6.56
CA GLU A 87 29.32 3.72 -5.93
C GLU A 87 30.39 2.75 -5.43
N ASP A 88 30.01 1.64 -4.80
CA ASP A 88 30.94 0.62 -4.31
C ASP A 88 31.67 -0.09 -5.47
N GLU A 89 30.99 -0.37 -6.58
CA GLU A 89 31.60 -0.94 -7.79
C GLU A 89 32.62 0.03 -8.41
N VAL A 90 32.29 1.32 -8.48
CA VAL A 90 33.22 2.37 -8.93
C VAL A 90 34.39 2.52 -7.97
N HIS A 91 34.16 2.53 -6.65
CA HIS A 91 35.22 2.61 -5.65
C HIS A 91 36.17 1.40 -5.73
N LYS A 92 35.65 0.20 -5.96
CA LYS A 92 36.45 -1.01 -6.15
C LYS A 92 37.34 -0.91 -7.38
N THR A 93 36.78 -0.48 -8.52
CA THR A 93 37.57 -0.30 -9.75
C THR A 93 38.62 0.81 -9.62
N LEU A 94 38.32 1.90 -8.89
CA LEU A 94 39.31 2.93 -8.57
C LEU A 94 40.45 2.36 -7.69
N LEU A 95 40.12 1.59 -6.65
CA LEU A 95 41.12 0.95 -5.77
C LEU A 95 42.01 -0.05 -6.52
N ASP A 96 41.46 -0.83 -7.44
CA ASP A 96 42.24 -1.76 -8.27
C ASP A 96 43.28 -1.01 -9.12
N ASN A 97 42.90 0.13 -9.72
CA ASN A 97 43.82 0.99 -10.46
C ASN A 97 44.86 1.67 -9.56
N LEU A 98 44.49 2.02 -8.32
CA LEU A 98 45.38 2.61 -7.32
C LEU A 98 46.39 1.63 -6.74
N SER A 99 46.18 0.31 -6.85
CA SER A 99 47.19 -0.67 -6.40
C SER A 99 48.55 -0.51 -7.12
N SER A 100 48.56 0.06 -8.33
CA SER A 100 49.78 0.44 -9.05
C SER A 100 50.36 1.79 -8.59
N TYR A 101 49.62 2.58 -7.82
CA TYR A 101 49.94 3.93 -7.43
C TYR A 101 50.18 4.01 -5.90
N ASN A 102 51.45 4.03 -5.51
CA ASN A 102 51.84 4.12 -4.10
C ASN A 102 51.67 5.58 -3.62
N PHE A 103 50.52 5.90 -3.03
CA PHE A 103 50.25 7.22 -2.44
C PHE A 103 51.34 7.57 -1.42
N LYS A 104 52.17 8.55 -1.76
CA LYS A 104 53.12 9.11 -0.81
C LYS A 104 52.43 10.23 -0.06
N ASN A 105 51.91 9.94 1.13
CA ASN A 105 51.32 10.93 2.04
C ASN A 105 52.31 12.00 2.56
N ASN A 106 53.56 12.01 2.07
CA ASN A 106 54.68 12.79 2.59
C ASN A 106 55.07 13.98 1.69
N GLY A 107 54.28 14.33 0.67
CA GLY A 107 54.55 15.48 -0.20
C GLY A 107 53.62 15.53 -1.41
N PRO A 108 53.60 16.65 -2.16
CA PRO A 108 52.78 16.75 -3.37
C PRO A 108 53.26 15.75 -4.43
N GLU A 109 52.34 14.93 -4.95
CA GLU A 109 52.61 13.93 -5.98
C GLU A 109 53.13 14.55 -7.29
N ASN A 110 52.61 15.74 -7.61
CA ASN A 110 53.02 16.53 -8.76
C ASN A 110 53.69 17.82 -8.29
N MET A 111 55.03 17.80 -8.15
CA MET A 111 55.82 19.02 -8.03
C MET A 111 55.90 19.68 -9.41
N LEU A 112 55.05 20.68 -9.64
CA LEU A 112 54.94 21.42 -10.92
C LEU A 112 55.86 22.66 -10.99
N GLY A 113 56.88 22.73 -10.13
CA GLY A 113 57.80 23.86 -10.11
C GLY A 113 59.00 23.64 -9.18
N PRO A 114 60.09 24.41 -9.36
CA PRO A 114 61.25 24.31 -8.50
C PRO A 114 60.95 24.90 -7.11
N SER A 115 61.32 24.16 -6.05
CA SER A 115 61.35 24.69 -4.68
C SER A 115 62.66 25.48 -4.49
N ILE A 116 62.68 26.73 -4.96
CA ILE A 116 63.80 27.63 -4.73
C ILE A 116 63.66 28.17 -3.31
N ILE A 117 64.55 27.73 -2.41
CA ILE A 117 64.87 28.43 -1.15
C ILE A 117 66.04 29.36 -1.45
#